data_AF-A0A975CMT1-F1
#
_entry.id   AF-A0A975CMT1-F1
#
_cell.length_a   1.000
_cell.length_b   1.000
_cell.length_c   1.000
_cell.angle_alpha   90.00
_cell.angle_beta   90.00
_cell.angle_gamma   90.00
#
_symmetry.space_group_name_H-M   'P 1'
#
loop_
_entity.id
_entity.type
_entity.pdbx_description
1 polymer ?
#
loop_
_entity_poly.entity_id
_entity_poly.type
_entity_poly.pdbx_seq_one_letter_code
_entity_poly.pdbx_strand_id
1 'polypeptide(L)'
;MKNYKELILFTLSILFNVKMFSQNVSCNKTVHGKFTHIHMNCTKDILVTSLPKDSNGTIIRGVITTTGTIIIKPGNTFVRILANGAKSKGSNIQTHTTKIGSNGNVGGKASFKKKVKLVKNINVYPNKIKDFLNIRADATKIISYQLYDFLGKNIKKENLKYTNKVTVPVSEIKKGIYLLKIQLANGTQQIKKIIKN
;
A
#
# COMPACT_ATOMS: atom_id res chain seq x y z
N MET A 1 8.25 -58.64 -38.63
CA MET A 1 7.20 -58.13 -37.71
C MET A 1 7.66 -57.85 -36.26
N LYS A 2 8.95 -57.98 -35.89
CA LYS A 2 9.44 -57.70 -34.52
C LYS A 2 9.92 -56.25 -34.27
N ASN A 3 10.32 -55.52 -35.32
CA ASN A 3 10.95 -54.20 -35.16
C ASN A 3 9.99 -53.00 -35.02
N TYR A 4 8.70 -53.17 -35.30
CA TYR A 4 7.72 -52.08 -35.15
C TYR A 4 7.20 -51.94 -33.71
N LYS A 5 7.23 -53.01 -32.89
CA LYS A 5 6.80 -52.95 -31.48
C LYS A 5 7.78 -52.20 -30.59
N GLU A 6 9.09 -52.37 -30.81
CA GLU A 6 10.15 -51.64 -30.10
C GLU A 6 10.13 -50.13 -30.42
N LEU A 7 9.90 -49.76 -31.69
CA LEU A 7 9.83 -48.36 -32.13
C LEU A 7 8.59 -47.63 -31.56
N ILE A 8 7.47 -48.34 -31.41
CA ILE A 8 6.25 -47.80 -30.78
C ILE A 8 6.43 -47.68 -29.26
N LEU A 9 7.11 -48.63 -28.59
CA LEU A 9 7.41 -48.52 -27.16
C LEU A 9 8.36 -47.35 -26.86
N PHE A 10 9.35 -47.10 -27.73
CA PHE A 10 10.28 -45.98 -27.56
C PHE A 10 9.63 -44.62 -27.79
N THR A 11 8.68 -44.51 -28.73
CA THR A 11 7.94 -43.24 -28.94
C THR A 11 6.90 -42.99 -27.84
N LEU A 12 6.30 -44.04 -27.26
CA LEU A 12 5.39 -43.92 -26.12
C LEU A 12 6.10 -43.51 -24.82
N SER A 13 7.34 -43.96 -24.60
CA SER A 13 8.14 -43.58 -23.42
C SER A 13 8.64 -42.13 -23.49
N ILE A 14 8.88 -41.62 -24.70
CA ILE A 14 9.26 -40.22 -24.96
C ILE A 14 8.04 -39.30 -24.76
N LEU A 15 6.83 -39.73 -25.14
CA LEU A 15 5.60 -38.98 -24.88
C LEU A 15 5.23 -38.86 -23.39
N PHE A 16 5.72 -39.78 -22.53
CA PHE A 16 5.46 -39.72 -21.09
C PHE A 16 6.39 -38.78 -20.31
N ASN A 17 7.50 -38.31 -20.90
CA ASN A 17 8.51 -37.53 -20.19
C ASN A 17 8.48 -36.01 -20.46
N VAL A 18 7.52 -35.52 -21.26
CA VAL A 18 7.33 -34.08 -21.47
C VAL A 18 6.07 -33.58 -20.74
N LYS A 19 5.92 -33.92 -19.46
CA LYS A 19 5.15 -33.06 -18.56
C LYS A 19 6.02 -31.85 -18.20
N MET A 20 6.05 -30.90 -19.13
CA MET A 20 6.44 -29.52 -18.92
C MET A 20 5.95 -29.05 -17.54
N PHE A 21 6.87 -28.52 -16.75
CA PHE A 21 6.76 -28.07 -15.36
C PHE A 21 5.82 -26.86 -15.19
N SER A 22 4.53 -27.01 -15.52
CA SER A 22 3.47 -26.09 -15.08
C SER A 22 2.58 -26.83 -14.09
N GLN A 23 2.74 -26.52 -12.80
CA GLN A 23 1.79 -26.98 -11.79
C GLN A 23 0.50 -26.18 -12.01
N ASN A 24 -0.44 -26.74 -12.79
CA ASN A 24 -1.75 -26.13 -13.02
C ASN A 24 -2.58 -26.18 -11.73
N VAL A 25 -2.50 -25.12 -10.94
CA VAL A 25 -3.32 -24.94 -9.74
C VAL A 25 -4.71 -24.47 -10.17
N SER A 26 -5.74 -25.23 -9.80
CA SER A 26 -7.13 -24.88 -10.11
C SER A 26 -7.61 -23.70 -9.27
N CYS A 27 -8.23 -22.72 -9.92
CA CYS A 27 -8.79 -21.52 -9.31
C CYS A 27 -9.86 -21.77 -8.24
N ASN A 28 -10.47 -22.96 -8.20
CA ASN A 28 -11.54 -23.29 -7.26
C ASN A 28 -11.05 -24.01 -5.99
N LYS A 29 -9.73 -24.04 -5.77
CA LYS A 29 -9.11 -24.65 -4.59
C LYS A 29 -8.23 -23.65 -3.87
N THR A 30 -8.15 -23.84 -2.56
CA THR A 30 -7.18 -23.14 -1.71
C THR A 30 -5.78 -23.37 -2.24
N VAL A 31 -5.04 -22.28 -2.48
CA VAL A 31 -3.66 -22.33 -2.95
C VAL A 31 -2.73 -22.49 -1.74
N HIS A 32 -2.01 -23.61 -1.70
CA HIS A 32 -1.10 -23.93 -0.62
C HIS A 32 0.08 -24.77 -1.15
N GLY A 33 1.23 -24.77 -0.45
CA GLY A 33 2.44 -25.48 -0.87
C GLY A 33 3.47 -24.61 -1.62
N LYS A 34 4.44 -25.25 -2.28
CA LYS A 34 5.58 -24.56 -2.92
C LYS A 34 5.50 -24.61 -4.44
N PHE A 35 5.41 -23.43 -5.07
CA PHE A 35 5.35 -23.25 -6.51
C PHE A 35 6.48 -22.35 -6.99
N THR A 36 7.25 -22.82 -7.98
CA THR A 36 8.35 -22.06 -8.60
C THR A 36 7.91 -21.26 -9.82
N HIS A 37 6.92 -21.75 -10.57
CA HIS A 37 6.37 -21.12 -11.77
C HIS A 37 4.85 -21.36 -11.84
N ILE A 38 4.09 -20.70 -10.98
CA ILE A 38 2.63 -20.72 -11.05
C ILE A 38 2.14 -19.77 -12.15
N HIS A 39 1.17 -20.21 -12.93
CA HIS A 39 0.39 -19.33 -13.80
C HIS A 39 -1.09 -19.61 -13.52
N MET A 40 -1.78 -18.65 -12.92
CA MET A 40 -3.21 -18.73 -12.63
C MET A 40 -3.93 -17.55 -13.25
N ASN A 41 -5.05 -17.84 -13.92
CA ASN A 41 -5.99 -16.83 -14.40
C ASN A 41 -7.40 -17.21 -13.95
N CYS A 42 -7.90 -16.52 -12.92
CA CYS A 42 -9.13 -16.87 -12.22
C CYS A 42 -10.19 -15.76 -12.35
N THR A 43 -11.46 -16.12 -12.26
CA THR A 43 -12.56 -15.13 -12.26
C THR A 43 -13.18 -14.94 -10.86
N LYS A 44 -12.70 -15.69 -9.87
CA LYS A 44 -13.21 -15.74 -8.50
C LYS A 44 -12.11 -15.41 -7.49
N ASP A 45 -12.52 -15.20 -6.25
CA ASP A 45 -11.61 -14.99 -5.13
C ASP A 45 -10.64 -16.17 -4.97
N ILE A 46 -9.39 -15.86 -4.64
CA ILE A 46 -8.32 -16.83 -4.43
C ILE A 46 -7.91 -16.78 -2.97
N LEU A 47 -8.04 -17.90 -2.26
CA LEU A 47 -7.49 -18.05 -0.92
C LEU A 47 -6.10 -18.69 -0.99
N VAL A 48 -5.10 -17.97 -0.46
CA VAL A 48 -3.75 -18.49 -0.25
C VAL A 48 -3.51 -18.69 1.24
N THR A 49 -3.19 -19.91 1.64
CA THR A 49 -2.87 -20.26 3.04
C THR A 49 -1.87 -21.39 3.14
N SER A 50 -1.33 -21.65 4.33
CA SER A 50 -0.57 -22.87 4.61
C SER A 50 -1.42 -23.88 5.39
N LEU A 51 -1.29 -25.15 5.03
CA LEU A 51 -1.96 -26.28 5.69
C LEU A 51 -0.97 -27.01 6.64
N PRO A 52 -1.44 -27.89 7.52
CA PRO A 52 -0.57 -28.67 8.42
C PRO A 52 0.53 -29.45 7.71
N LYS A 53 0.27 -29.94 6.49
CA LYS A 53 1.25 -30.62 5.63
C LYS A 53 2.33 -29.69 5.04
N ASP A 54 2.13 -28.38 5.07
CA ASP A 54 3.06 -27.38 4.54
C ASP A 54 4.02 -26.91 5.65
N SER A 55 4.82 -27.83 6.19
CA SER A 55 5.75 -27.56 7.31
C SER A 55 6.76 -26.45 7.01
N ASN A 56 7.12 -26.29 5.73
CA ASN A 56 8.04 -25.25 5.25
C ASN A 56 7.32 -24.05 4.59
N GLY A 57 6.06 -23.85 4.93
CA GLY A 57 5.25 -22.74 4.42
C GLY A 57 4.77 -22.90 2.99
N THR A 58 3.79 -22.06 2.64
CA THR A 58 3.30 -21.88 1.28
C THR A 58 4.13 -20.81 0.59
N ILE A 59 4.87 -21.16 -0.45
CA ILE A 59 5.74 -20.25 -1.20
C ILE A 59 5.29 -20.22 -2.65
N ILE A 60 4.91 -19.07 -3.14
CA ILE A 60 4.39 -18.91 -4.51
C ILE A 60 5.31 -17.99 -5.31
N ARG A 61 5.76 -18.46 -6.47
CA ARG A 61 6.45 -17.70 -7.50
C ARG A 61 5.70 -17.85 -8.82
N GLY A 62 5.49 -16.74 -9.53
CA GLY A 62 4.87 -16.74 -10.85
C GLY A 62 3.86 -15.62 -11.03
N VAL A 63 2.85 -15.85 -11.88
CA VAL A 63 1.82 -14.89 -12.26
C VAL A 63 0.45 -15.38 -11.78
N ILE A 64 -0.23 -14.57 -10.97
CA ILE A 64 -1.61 -14.81 -10.54
C ILE A 64 -2.43 -13.60 -11.01
N THR A 65 -3.38 -13.85 -11.91
CA THR A 65 -4.38 -12.86 -12.33
C THR A 65 -5.76 -13.31 -11.84
N THR A 66 -6.53 -12.39 -11.27
CA THR A 66 -7.93 -12.64 -10.96
C THR A 66 -8.78 -11.38 -11.09
N THR A 67 -10.05 -11.55 -11.46
CA THR A 67 -11.07 -10.48 -11.35
C THR A 67 -11.67 -10.39 -9.95
N GLY A 68 -11.44 -11.38 -9.09
CA GLY A 68 -11.85 -11.40 -7.68
C GLY A 68 -10.75 -10.87 -6.74
N THR A 69 -10.90 -11.17 -5.46
CA THR A 69 -9.96 -10.79 -4.39
C THR A 69 -8.93 -11.89 -4.14
N ILE A 70 -7.66 -11.52 -3.95
CA ILE A 70 -6.64 -12.45 -3.44
C ILE A 70 -6.55 -12.30 -1.93
N ILE A 71 -7.00 -13.32 -1.20
CA ILE A 71 -7.02 -13.37 0.27
C ILE A 71 -5.80 -14.19 0.73
N ILE A 72 -4.90 -13.55 1.48
CA ILE A 72 -3.69 -14.21 2.01
C ILE A 72 -3.84 -14.36 3.52
N LYS A 73 -3.88 -15.60 3.99
CA LYS A 73 -3.89 -15.94 5.42
C LYS A 73 -2.68 -16.81 5.73
N PRO A 74 -1.94 -16.59 6.83
CA PRO A 74 -0.76 -17.39 7.13
C PRO A 74 -1.09 -18.88 7.31
N GLY A 75 -2.24 -19.23 7.89
CA GLY A 75 -2.64 -20.62 8.13
C GLY A 75 -1.85 -21.25 9.28
N ASN A 76 -1.34 -22.46 9.07
CA ASN A 76 -0.55 -23.22 10.05
C ASN A 76 0.87 -22.67 10.28
N THR A 77 1.53 -22.25 9.20
CA THR A 77 2.90 -21.69 9.21
C THR A 77 2.91 -20.29 8.59
N PHE A 78 3.47 -20.12 7.39
CA PHE A 78 3.57 -18.84 6.71
C PHE A 78 3.21 -18.95 5.23
N VAL A 79 2.81 -17.81 4.65
CA VAL A 79 2.64 -17.64 3.21
C VAL A 79 3.66 -16.61 2.71
N ARG A 80 4.31 -16.90 1.59
CA ARG A 80 5.27 -16.00 0.93
C ARG A 80 4.98 -15.95 -0.57
N ILE A 81 4.74 -14.75 -1.09
CA ILE A 81 4.61 -14.48 -2.53
C ILE A 81 5.88 -13.79 -3.00
N LEU A 82 6.49 -14.32 -4.05
CA LEU A 82 7.74 -13.86 -4.62
C LEU A 82 7.51 -13.43 -6.08
N ALA A 83 8.05 -12.27 -6.43
CA ALA A 83 7.98 -11.75 -7.79
C ALA A 83 8.66 -12.70 -8.80
N ASN A 84 8.06 -12.84 -9.98
CA ASN A 84 8.64 -13.63 -11.07
C ASN A 84 9.99 -13.02 -11.49
N GLY A 85 11.04 -13.83 -11.63
CA GLY A 85 12.39 -13.36 -11.94
C GLY A 85 13.22 -12.85 -10.75
N ALA A 86 12.74 -12.98 -9.51
CA ALA A 86 13.58 -12.77 -8.33
C ALA A 86 14.72 -13.80 -8.30
N LYS A 87 15.89 -13.41 -8.85
CA LYS A 87 17.12 -14.21 -8.74
C LYS A 87 17.47 -14.35 -7.27
N SER A 88 17.52 -15.58 -6.78
CA SER A 88 18.18 -15.89 -5.52
C SER A 88 19.68 -15.61 -5.73
N LYS A 89 20.13 -14.38 -5.49
CA LYS A 89 21.56 -14.14 -5.28
C LYS A 89 21.98 -15.08 -4.14
N GLY A 90 23.04 -15.84 -4.36
CA GLY A 90 23.35 -17.10 -3.67
C GLY A 90 23.09 -17.10 -2.17
N SER A 91 22.48 -18.18 -1.66
CA SER A 91 22.27 -18.55 -0.25
C SER A 91 21.83 -17.48 0.76
N ASN A 92 21.47 -16.27 0.33
CA ASN A 92 20.94 -15.20 1.14
C ASN A 92 20.01 -14.37 0.25
N ILE A 93 18.87 -14.96 -0.11
CA ILE A 93 17.67 -14.13 -0.09
C ILE A 93 17.64 -13.59 1.34
N GLN A 94 17.98 -12.32 1.55
CA GLN A 94 17.64 -11.68 2.82
C GLN A 94 16.13 -11.75 2.91
N THR A 95 15.67 -12.82 3.54
CA THR A 95 14.27 -13.12 3.74
C THR A 95 13.83 -12.15 4.81
N HIS A 96 13.53 -10.92 4.42
CA HIS A 96 12.81 -10.00 5.29
C HIS A 96 11.41 -10.58 5.46
N THR A 97 11.25 -11.44 6.45
CA THR A 97 9.94 -11.73 7.02
C THR A 97 9.52 -10.43 7.70
N THR A 98 8.49 -9.77 7.19
CA THR A 98 7.79 -8.78 8.00
C THR A 98 7.09 -9.56 9.11
N LYS A 99 7.76 -9.75 10.26
CA LYS A 99 7.08 -10.18 11.48
C LYS A 99 6.06 -9.08 11.81
N ILE A 100 4.77 -9.39 11.76
CA ILE A 100 3.76 -8.51 12.32
C ILE A 100 4.01 -8.51 13.84
N GLY A 101 4.47 -7.38 14.38
CA GLY A 101 4.69 -7.17 15.82
C GLY A 101 6.14 -6.98 16.29
N SER A 102 7.13 -7.04 15.41
CA SER A 102 8.51 -6.65 15.74
C SER A 102 9.01 -5.69 14.66
N ASN A 103 9.88 -4.74 15.01
CA ASN A 103 10.55 -3.77 14.11
C ASN A 103 11.36 -4.48 13.00
N GLY A 104 10.69 -5.23 12.13
CA GLY A 104 11.26 -5.76 10.93
C GLY A 104 11.58 -4.60 10.01
N ASN A 105 12.73 -4.67 9.33
CA ASN A 105 13.07 -3.78 8.23
C ASN A 105 11.88 -3.74 7.26
N VAL A 106 11.10 -2.66 7.34
CA VAL A 106 10.19 -2.22 6.30
C VAL A 106 11.08 -2.11 5.08
N GLY A 107 10.99 -3.08 4.16
CA GLY A 107 11.91 -3.26 3.03
C GLY A 107 12.37 -1.91 2.56
N GLY A 108 13.69 -1.67 2.73
CA GLY A 108 14.26 -0.32 2.83
C GLY A 108 13.56 0.57 1.84
N LYS A 109 12.86 1.62 2.33
CA LYS A 109 12.01 2.50 1.52
C LYS A 109 12.69 2.63 0.18
N ALA A 110 12.19 1.90 -0.83
CA ALA A 110 12.48 2.29 -2.18
C ALA A 110 12.04 3.74 -2.15
N SER A 111 12.98 4.63 -2.43
CA SER A 111 12.70 6.04 -2.65
C SER A 111 11.87 6.11 -3.94
N PHE A 112 10.70 5.48 -3.95
CA PHE A 112 9.48 6.12 -4.36
C PHE A 112 9.45 7.47 -3.63
N LYS A 113 10.17 8.43 -4.21
CA LYS A 113 9.55 9.66 -4.68
C LYS A 113 8.38 9.26 -5.58
N LYS A 114 7.38 8.54 -5.04
CA LYS A 114 6.01 8.85 -5.36
C LYS A 114 6.00 10.33 -5.05
N LYS A 115 5.95 11.13 -6.10
CA LYS A 115 5.39 12.46 -6.03
C LYS A 115 3.95 12.20 -5.59
N VAL A 116 3.78 11.84 -4.31
CA VAL A 116 2.57 12.08 -3.57
C VAL A 116 2.39 13.53 -3.88
N LYS A 117 1.37 13.83 -4.68
CA LYS A 117 0.94 15.19 -4.89
C LYS A 117 0.54 15.63 -3.49
N LEU A 118 1.55 16.10 -2.74
CA LEU A 118 1.44 16.61 -1.39
C LEU A 118 0.30 17.59 -1.50
N VAL A 119 -0.66 17.39 -0.60
CA VAL A 119 -1.94 18.07 -0.57
C VAL A 119 -1.79 19.49 -1.12
N LYS A 120 -2.52 19.75 -2.21
CA LYS A 120 -2.61 21.02 -2.93
C LYS A 120 -2.35 22.19 -1.96
N ASN A 121 -1.28 22.93 -2.23
CA ASN A 121 -0.70 23.94 -1.34
C ASN A 121 -1.79 24.84 -0.73
N ILE A 122 -1.96 24.75 0.60
CA ILE A 122 -2.57 25.84 1.36
C ILE A 122 -1.42 26.71 1.87
N ASN A 123 -1.45 27.96 1.45
CA ASN A 123 -0.49 28.98 1.85
C ASN A 123 -1.11 29.81 2.98
N VAL A 124 -0.38 29.94 4.08
CA VAL A 124 -0.80 30.72 5.25
C VAL A 124 0.27 31.78 5.48
N TYR A 125 -0.12 33.06 5.46
CA TYR A 125 0.82 34.18 5.49
C TYR A 125 0.20 35.44 6.14
N PRO A 126 1.01 36.32 6.76
CA PRO A 126 2.45 36.15 6.99
C PRO A 126 2.74 35.10 8.08
N ASN A 127 3.95 34.52 8.07
CA ASN A 127 4.43 33.67 9.17
C ASN A 127 5.55 34.37 9.96
N LYS A 128 5.26 35.60 10.40
CA LYS A 128 5.00 36.01 11.79
C LYS A 128 3.81 36.97 11.69
N ILE A 129 2.80 36.82 12.55
CA ILE A 129 1.53 37.55 12.39
C ILE A 129 1.47 38.76 13.31
N LYS A 130 0.94 39.87 12.78
CA LYS A 130 0.57 41.07 13.54
C LYS A 130 -0.95 41.15 13.72
N ASP A 131 -1.67 41.63 12.69
CA ASP A 131 -3.09 41.99 12.85
C ASP A 131 -4.03 41.08 12.06
N PHE A 132 -3.57 40.55 10.93
CA PHE A 132 -4.36 39.71 10.03
C PHE A 132 -3.57 38.50 9.56
N LEU A 133 -4.30 37.41 9.36
CA LEU A 133 -3.80 36.16 8.80
C LEU A 133 -4.52 35.88 7.48
N ASN A 134 -3.76 35.66 6.42
CA ASN A 134 -4.31 35.25 5.14
C ASN A 134 -4.11 33.74 4.94
N ILE A 135 -5.19 33.08 4.51
CA ILE A 135 -5.19 31.68 4.11
C ILE A 135 -5.58 31.65 2.63
N ARG A 136 -4.75 31.04 1.80
CA ARG A 136 -5.00 30.85 0.38
C ARG A 136 -4.90 29.38 0.02
N ALA A 137 -5.91 28.86 -0.67
CA ALA A 137 -5.93 27.52 -1.21
C ALA A 137 -5.97 27.58 -2.74
N ASP A 138 -5.01 26.95 -3.40
CA ASP A 138 -4.84 27.12 -4.85
C ASP A 138 -5.73 26.17 -5.68
N ALA A 139 -6.08 24.99 -5.16
CA ALA A 139 -6.77 23.98 -5.97
C ALA A 139 -7.93 23.25 -5.27
N THR A 140 -8.30 23.65 -4.06
CA THR A 140 -9.51 23.16 -3.37
C THR A 140 -10.05 24.25 -2.47
N LYS A 141 -11.38 24.44 -2.49
CA LYS A 141 -12.07 25.47 -1.72
C LYS A 141 -11.98 25.17 -0.22
N ILE A 142 -11.82 26.22 0.57
CA ILE A 142 -11.86 26.20 2.04
C ILE A 142 -13.31 26.26 2.46
N ILE A 143 -13.73 25.33 3.34
CA ILE A 143 -15.10 25.27 3.86
C ILE A 143 -15.20 25.76 5.30
N SER A 144 -14.13 25.65 6.08
CA SER A 144 -14.07 26.22 7.42
C SER A 144 -12.63 26.32 7.92
N TYR A 145 -12.44 27.14 8.94
CA TYR A 145 -11.21 27.15 9.72
C TYR A 145 -11.50 27.20 11.22
N GLN A 146 -10.53 26.74 11.99
CA GLN A 146 -10.51 26.77 13.45
C GLN A 146 -9.12 27.14 13.93
N LEU A 147 -9.03 28.09 14.85
CA LEU A 147 -7.80 28.53 15.48
C LEU A 147 -7.79 28.06 16.94
N TYR A 148 -6.74 27.36 17.33
CA TYR A 148 -6.56 26.85 18.68
C TYR A 148 -5.31 27.46 19.31
N ASP A 149 -5.34 27.71 20.62
CA ASP A 149 -4.12 27.96 21.38
C ASP A 149 -3.34 26.66 21.64
N PHE A 150 -2.18 26.79 22.27
CA PHE A 150 -1.31 25.65 22.57
C PHE A 150 -1.92 24.64 23.56
N LEU A 151 -2.91 25.06 24.36
CA LEU A 151 -3.65 24.20 25.28
C LEU A 151 -4.86 23.53 24.61
N GLY A 152 -5.10 23.79 23.32
CA GLY A 152 -6.21 23.23 22.56
C GLY A 152 -7.53 23.98 22.74
N LYS A 153 -7.54 25.15 23.40
CA LYS A 153 -8.73 26.01 23.49
C LYS A 153 -9.04 26.59 22.11
N ASN A 154 -10.28 26.46 21.67
CA ASN A 154 -10.75 27.07 20.42
C ASN A 154 -10.90 28.58 20.61
N ILE A 155 -10.11 29.35 19.87
CA ILE A 155 -10.04 30.81 19.95
C ILE A 155 -10.97 31.46 18.92
N LYS A 156 -10.97 30.94 17.67
CA LYS A 156 -11.85 31.41 16.60
C LYS A 156 -12.26 30.22 15.71
N LYS A 157 -13.51 30.21 15.25
CA LYS A 157 -14.03 29.24 14.29
C LYS A 157 -15.00 29.93 13.34
N GLU A 158 -14.92 29.58 12.06
CA GLU A 158 -15.85 30.10 11.06
C GLU A 158 -16.11 29.05 9.96
N ASN A 159 -17.37 28.97 9.55
CA ASN A 159 -17.78 28.22 8.36
C ASN A 159 -17.86 29.19 7.18
N LEU A 160 -17.32 28.79 6.04
CA LEU A 160 -17.12 29.63 4.87
C LEU A 160 -17.95 29.11 3.69
N LYS A 161 -18.40 30.02 2.84
CA LYS A 161 -19.13 29.70 1.59
C LYS A 161 -18.18 29.26 0.47
N TYR A 162 -17.37 28.22 0.71
CA TYR A 162 -16.46 27.64 -0.29
C TYR A 162 -15.58 28.70 -0.99
N THR A 163 -14.56 29.20 -0.28
CA THR A 163 -13.68 30.26 -0.81
C THR A 163 -12.25 29.76 -1.05
N ASN A 164 -11.51 30.42 -1.94
CA ASN A 164 -10.07 30.15 -2.14
C ASN A 164 -9.18 31.04 -1.25
N LYS A 165 -9.73 32.11 -0.66
CA LYS A 165 -8.99 33.05 0.17
C LYS A 165 -9.82 33.47 1.37
N VAL A 166 -9.16 33.55 2.52
CA VAL A 166 -9.75 33.98 3.80
C VAL A 166 -8.78 34.93 4.48
N THR A 167 -9.29 36.02 5.03
CA THR A 167 -8.54 36.91 5.90
C THR A 167 -9.13 36.81 7.29
N VAL A 168 -8.33 36.40 8.27
CA VAL A 168 -8.75 36.21 9.66
C VAL A 168 -8.16 37.34 10.51
N PRO A 169 -8.99 38.18 11.15
CA PRO A 169 -8.53 39.20 12.08
C PRO A 169 -8.06 38.55 13.40
N VAL A 170 -6.84 38.89 13.81
CA VAL A 170 -6.10 38.27 14.92
C VAL A 170 -5.35 39.32 15.76
N SER A 171 -5.73 40.59 15.66
CA SER A 171 -5.22 41.67 16.51
C SER A 171 -5.53 41.44 17.99
N GLU A 172 -6.68 40.84 18.30
CA GLU A 172 -7.20 40.65 19.66
C GLU A 172 -6.58 39.47 20.42
N ILE A 173 -5.83 38.58 19.74
CA ILE A 173 -5.25 37.40 20.37
C ILE A 173 -3.86 37.72 20.94
N LYS A 174 -3.55 37.14 22.10
CA LYS A 174 -2.26 37.31 22.78
C LYS A 174 -1.10 36.78 21.94
N LYS A 175 0.11 37.25 22.25
CA LYS A 175 1.34 36.71 21.66
C LYS A 175 1.51 35.25 22.05
N GLY A 176 1.96 34.42 21.12
CA GLY A 176 2.12 32.99 21.38
C GLY A 176 2.06 32.11 20.13
N ILE A 177 2.01 30.80 20.39
CA ILE A 177 1.92 29.75 19.36
C ILE A 177 0.48 29.28 19.26
N TYR A 178 -0.01 29.16 18.03
CA TYR A 178 -1.37 28.74 17.70
C TYR A 178 -1.37 27.64 16.64
N LEU A 179 -2.43 26.83 16.63
CA LEU A 179 -2.71 25.84 15.61
C LEU A 179 -3.91 26.26 14.79
N LEU A 180 -3.72 26.47 13.49
CA LEU A 180 -4.78 26.69 12.53
C LEU A 180 -5.13 25.38 11.85
N LYS A 181 -6.37 24.93 12.07
CA LYS A 181 -6.99 23.80 11.38
C LYS A 181 -7.88 24.33 10.27
N ILE A 182 -7.71 23.79 9.07
CA ILE A 182 -8.40 24.22 7.84
C ILE A 182 -9.07 22.99 7.24
N GLN A 183 -10.38 23.10 7.01
CA GLN A 183 -11.14 22.06 6.33
C GLN A 183 -11.33 22.45 4.86
N LEU A 184 -11.08 21.51 3.97
CA LEU A 184 -11.25 21.67 2.53
C LEU A 184 -12.49 20.93 2.02
N ALA A 185 -13.02 21.39 0.89
CA ALA A 185 -14.23 20.85 0.25
C ALA A 185 -14.08 19.39 -0.21
N ASN A 186 -12.85 18.92 -0.43
CA ASN A 186 -12.55 17.53 -0.79
C ASN A 186 -12.50 16.59 0.43
N GLY A 187 -12.95 17.04 1.60
CA GLY A 187 -12.90 16.28 2.85
C GLY A 187 -11.53 16.28 3.55
N THR A 188 -10.47 16.79 2.91
CA THR A 188 -9.14 16.82 3.53
C THR A 188 -9.02 17.95 4.56
N GLN A 189 -8.20 17.70 5.58
CA GLN A 189 -7.91 18.65 6.64
C GLN A 189 -6.42 18.97 6.64
N GLN A 190 -6.06 20.24 6.83
CA GLN A 190 -4.68 20.66 7.05
C GLN A 190 -4.55 21.40 8.38
N ILE A 191 -3.43 21.17 9.07
CA ILE A 191 -3.07 21.87 10.30
C ILE A 191 -1.77 22.64 10.04
N LYS A 192 -1.75 23.93 10.40
CA LYS A 192 -0.60 24.81 10.27
C LYS A 192 -0.29 25.44 11.63
N LYS A 193 0.97 25.41 12.02
CA LYS A 193 1.47 26.17 13.17
C LYS A 193 1.61 27.63 12.81
N ILE A 194 1.24 28.50 13.73
CA ILE A 194 1.25 29.94 13.58
C ILE A 194 1.92 30.59 14.80
N ILE A 195 2.62 31.69 14.57
CA ILE A 195 3.28 32.48 15.62
C ILE A 195 2.74 33.91 15.58
N LYS A 196 2.16 34.36 16.70
CA LYS A 196 1.69 35.73 16.93
C LYS A 196 2.74 36.50 17.74
N ASN A 197 3.17 37.64 17.20
CA ASN A 197 4.10 38.58 17.83
C ASN A 197 3.42 39.73 18.55
#